data_AF-A0A411YAY4-F1
#
_entry.id   AF-A0A411YAY4-F1
#
_cell.length_a   1.000
_cell.length_b   1.000
_cell.length_c   1.000
_cell.angle_alpha   90.00
_cell.angle_beta   90.00
_cell.angle_gamma   90.00
#
_symmetry.space_group_name_H-M   'P 1'
#
loop_
_entity.id
_entity.type
_entity.pdbx_description
1 polymer ?
#
loop_
_entity_poly.entity_id
_entity_poly.type
_entity_poly.pdbx_seq_one_letter_code
_entity_poly.pdbx_strand_id
1 'polypeptide(L)'
;MPRAVWTGVIAFGLVNVPVKLYTAVQERSVKFHQREQETGSRIRYRRVSEDTGEEVPNERIARAYELEDGRYVTIEDHELEAAAPESVRTIAVEEFVDVADVDPRYFNRTYYAGPSGDAAGRPYALLVRAMEESGRAAVGRLVLRSKEHLVLARPVEGRLTLHTMHFADEVVAPTSIEAPSIEPEQRELAAATQLIDAWTEEWEPTRHEDRYREHLLQVIDQKVRGEEIAAAPTAEEPSGVIDLVAALQESARRQGSPPPQAEAGEASADESPPLEERSRDELYELAQTRQLPGRSRMTKEQLIEALRAAEEPHHAKSA
;
A
#
# COMPACT_ATOMS: atom_id res chain seq x y z
N MET A 1 -1.53 -19.79 13.28
CA MET A 1 -2.26 -20.22 12.06
C MET A 1 -3.42 -19.26 11.83
N PRO A 2 -3.73 -18.88 10.58
CA PRO A 2 -4.86 -18.01 10.29
C PRO A 2 -6.18 -18.65 10.77
N ARG A 3 -7.05 -17.86 11.40
CA ARG A 3 -8.34 -18.32 11.90
C ARG A 3 -9.35 -18.36 10.75
N ALA A 4 -10.01 -19.50 10.57
CA ALA A 4 -11.10 -19.60 9.61
C ALA A 4 -12.27 -18.69 10.02
N VAL A 5 -12.79 -17.94 9.06
CA VAL A 5 -13.95 -17.05 9.25
C VAL A 5 -15.27 -17.72 8.87
N TRP A 6 -15.20 -18.80 8.08
CA TRP A 6 -16.35 -19.58 7.62
C TRP A 6 -15.93 -21.00 7.28
N THR A 7 -16.84 -21.97 7.43
CA THR A 7 -16.66 -23.37 7.06
C THR A 7 -17.91 -23.88 6.37
N GLY A 8 -17.76 -24.57 5.25
CA GLY A 8 -18.87 -25.08 4.48
C GLY A 8 -18.40 -25.87 3.26
N VAL A 9 -19.18 -25.86 2.19
CA VAL A 9 -18.97 -26.69 1.00
C VAL A 9 -19.12 -25.85 -0.25
N ILE A 10 -18.23 -26.03 -1.23
CA ILE A 10 -18.44 -25.56 -2.61
C ILE A 10 -19.23 -26.64 -3.33
N ALA A 11 -20.41 -26.28 -3.83
CA ALA A 11 -21.31 -27.20 -4.51
C ALA A 11 -21.54 -26.74 -5.96
N PHE A 12 -21.33 -27.66 -6.91
CA PHE A 12 -21.66 -27.45 -8.31
C PHE A 12 -22.17 -28.76 -8.91
N GLY A 13 -23.43 -28.76 -9.36
CA GLY A 13 -24.13 -29.99 -9.75
C GLY A 13 -24.15 -31.02 -8.62
N LEU A 14 -23.50 -32.17 -8.83
CA LEU A 14 -23.41 -33.26 -7.84
C LEU A 14 -22.08 -33.25 -7.05
N VAL A 15 -21.17 -32.34 -7.37
CA VAL A 15 -19.85 -32.28 -6.73
C VAL A 15 -19.92 -31.40 -5.49
N ASN A 16 -19.39 -31.90 -4.39
CA ASN A 16 -19.35 -31.23 -3.10
C ASN A 16 -17.91 -31.22 -2.58
N VAL A 17 -17.33 -30.04 -2.39
CA VAL A 17 -15.95 -29.86 -1.92
C VAL A 17 -15.95 -29.11 -0.58
N PRO A 18 -15.69 -29.78 0.55
CA PRO A 18 -15.62 -29.12 1.85
C PRO A 18 -14.44 -28.14 1.92
N VAL A 19 -14.71 -26.90 2.33
CA VAL A 19 -13.72 -25.83 2.42
C VAL A 19 -13.87 -24.96 3.68
N LYS A 20 -12.80 -24.26 4.03
CA LYS A 20 -12.73 -23.21 5.03
C LYS A 20 -12.27 -21.92 4.39
N LEU A 21 -12.90 -20.80 4.73
CA LEU A 21 -12.47 -19.48 4.28
C LEU A 21 -11.58 -18.81 5.33
N TYR A 22 -10.52 -18.17 4.85
CA TYR A 22 -9.57 -17.40 5.63
C TYR A 22 -9.45 -16.01 5.01
N THR A 23 -9.40 -14.96 5.83
CA THR A 23 -9.24 -13.60 5.32
C THR A 23 -7.90 -13.46 4.58
N ALA A 24 -7.92 -12.99 3.34
CA ALA A 24 -6.71 -12.77 2.55
C ALA A 24 -6.08 -11.39 2.80
N VAL A 25 -6.91 -10.38 3.08
CA VAL A 25 -6.48 -8.99 3.28
C VAL A 25 -6.66 -8.58 4.75
N GLN A 26 -5.59 -8.14 5.39
CA GLN A 26 -5.63 -7.59 6.75
C GLN A 26 -5.28 -6.11 6.73
N GLU A 27 -6.23 -5.29 7.16
CA GLU A 27 -5.98 -3.86 7.37
C GLU A 27 -4.96 -3.67 8.50
N ARG A 28 -3.94 -2.84 8.23
CA ARG A 28 -2.85 -2.54 9.17
C ARG A 28 -2.86 -1.08 9.62
N SER A 29 -4.05 -0.51 9.81
CA SER A 29 -4.21 0.86 10.31
C SER A 29 -3.77 1.00 11.78
N VAL A 30 -3.12 2.10 12.14
CA VAL A 30 -2.84 2.45 13.54
C VAL A 30 -4.17 2.80 14.23
N LYS A 31 -4.48 2.11 15.33
CA LYS A 31 -5.72 2.36 16.10
C LYS A 31 -5.44 3.24 17.29
N PHE A 32 -6.14 4.36 17.36
CA PHE A 32 -6.08 5.26 18.50
C PHE A 32 -7.23 4.99 19.47
N HIS A 33 -6.91 5.07 20.76
CA HIS A 33 -7.93 5.15 21.79
C HIS A 33 -8.16 6.61 22.15
N GLN A 34 -9.43 7.00 22.20
CA GLN A 34 -9.79 8.32 22.67
C GLN A 34 -9.55 8.40 24.18
N ARG A 35 -8.84 9.45 24.59
CA ARG A 35 -8.56 9.77 25.99
C ARG A 35 -8.90 11.23 26.23
N GLU A 36 -9.45 11.51 27.40
CA GLU A 36 -9.64 12.87 27.87
C GLU A 36 -8.27 13.56 27.99
N GLN A 37 -8.15 14.77 27.43
CA GLN A 37 -6.85 15.44 27.31
C GLN A 37 -6.25 15.81 28.67
N GLU A 38 -7.09 16.25 29.61
CA GLU A 38 -6.66 16.70 30.93
C GLU A 38 -6.31 15.55 31.87
N THR A 39 -7.18 14.53 31.97
CA THR A 39 -7.01 13.44 32.94
C THR A 39 -6.32 12.21 32.34
N GLY A 40 -6.28 12.09 31.01
CA GLY A 40 -5.89 10.87 30.33
C GLY A 40 -6.91 9.74 30.47
N SER A 41 -8.11 9.95 31.00
CA SER A 41 -9.08 8.85 31.18
C SER A 41 -9.58 8.33 29.83
N ARG A 42 -9.84 7.02 29.71
CA ARG A 42 -10.42 6.44 28.47
C ARG A 42 -11.87 6.91 28.30
N ILE A 43 -12.20 7.35 27.10
CA ILE A 43 -13.58 7.70 26.74
C ILE A 43 -14.41 6.43 26.53
N ARG A 44 -15.65 6.43 27.02
CA ARG A 44 -16.66 5.40 26.79
C ARG A 44 -17.92 6.03 26.20
N TYR A 45 -18.52 5.33 25.25
CA TYR A 45 -19.79 5.71 24.65
C TYR A 45 -20.94 5.00 25.35
N ARG A 46 -22.03 5.73 25.56
CA ARG A 46 -23.31 5.18 26.02
C ARG A 46 -24.36 5.45 24.96
N ARG A 47 -25.25 4.50 24.74
CA ARG A 47 -26.41 4.66 23.84
C ARG A 47 -27.55 5.20 24.66
N VAL A 48 -28.16 6.27 24.20
CA VAL A 48 -29.20 7.00 24.93
C VAL A 48 -30.40 7.17 24.01
N SER A 49 -31.61 6.99 24.54
CA SER A 49 -32.85 7.26 23.80
C SER A 49 -32.99 8.76 23.59
N GLU A 50 -33.30 9.17 22.37
CA GLU A 50 -33.46 10.58 22.02
C GLU A 50 -34.63 11.24 22.78
N ASP A 51 -35.75 10.53 22.90
CA ASP A 51 -36.95 11.06 23.56
C ASP A 51 -36.83 11.10 25.08
N THR A 52 -36.26 10.05 25.70
CA THR A 52 -36.26 9.92 27.17
C THR A 52 -34.96 10.40 27.81
N GLY A 53 -33.86 10.48 27.05
CA GLY A 53 -32.54 10.79 27.59
C GLY A 53 -31.94 9.68 28.46
N GLU A 54 -32.57 8.51 28.53
CA GLU A 54 -32.11 7.38 29.34
C GLU A 54 -31.16 6.46 28.57
N GLU A 55 -30.22 5.84 29.28
CA GLU A 55 -29.31 4.86 28.71
C GLU A 55 -30.06 3.58 28.30
N VAL A 56 -29.87 3.17 27.04
CA VAL A 56 -30.52 1.98 26.48
C VAL A 56 -29.51 0.84 26.36
N PRO A 57 -29.73 -0.28 27.08
CA PRO A 57 -28.89 -1.47 26.93
C PRO A 57 -29.12 -2.12 25.56
N ASN A 58 -28.10 -2.80 25.03
CA ASN A 58 -28.10 -3.30 23.66
C ASN A 58 -29.25 -4.26 23.38
N GLU A 59 -29.66 -5.06 24.37
CA GLU A 59 -30.76 -6.02 24.29
C GLU A 59 -32.14 -5.36 24.10
N ARG A 60 -32.25 -4.05 24.36
CA ARG A 60 -33.48 -3.27 24.17
C ARG A 60 -33.44 -2.41 22.91
N ILE A 61 -32.43 -2.59 22.05
CA ILE A 61 -32.29 -1.87 20.79
C ILE A 61 -32.77 -2.79 19.67
N ALA A 62 -33.91 -2.44 19.07
CA ALA A 62 -34.40 -3.10 17.87
C ALA A 62 -33.95 -2.35 16.61
N ARG A 63 -33.94 -3.06 15.47
CA ARG A 63 -33.69 -2.45 14.16
C ARG A 63 -35.01 -1.96 13.59
N ALA A 64 -35.03 -0.75 13.05
CA ALA A 64 -36.19 -0.21 12.35
C ALA A 64 -35.80 0.26 10.95
N TYR A 65 -36.69 0.03 9.98
CA TYR A 65 -36.60 0.56 8.63
C TYR A 65 -37.54 1.74 8.50
N GLU A 66 -37.02 2.88 8.04
CA GLU A 66 -37.81 4.09 7.77
C GLU A 66 -38.42 4.02 6.37
N LEU A 67 -39.74 4.12 6.29
CA LEU A 67 -40.48 4.21 5.04
C LEU A 67 -40.45 5.65 4.51
N GLU A 68 -40.67 5.83 3.21
CA GLU A 68 -40.68 7.15 2.56
C GLU A 68 -41.68 8.16 3.17
N ASP A 69 -42.72 7.66 3.84
CA ASP A 69 -43.72 8.47 4.53
C ASP A 69 -43.37 8.80 6.00
N GLY A 70 -42.15 8.48 6.44
CA GLY A 70 -41.63 8.76 7.78
C GLY A 70 -42.10 7.77 8.86
N ARG A 71 -42.79 6.68 8.48
CA ARG A 71 -43.15 5.62 9.42
C ARG A 71 -41.99 4.63 9.58
N TYR A 72 -41.84 4.10 10.79
CA TYR A 72 -40.84 3.08 11.09
C TYR A 72 -41.47 1.69 11.18
N VAL A 73 -40.85 0.71 10.54
CA VAL A 73 -41.16 -0.71 10.71
C VAL A 73 -40.04 -1.35 11.50
N THR A 74 -40.32 -1.78 12.72
CA THR A 74 -39.38 -2.55 13.52
C THR A 74 -39.29 -3.96 12.96
N ILE A 75 -38.06 -4.46 12.79
CA ILE A 75 -37.79 -5.82 12.37
C ILE A 75 -37.00 -6.50 13.49
N GLU A 76 -37.52 -7.60 14.00
CA GLU A 76 -36.84 -8.38 15.02
C GLU A 76 -35.71 -9.24 14.41
N ASP A 77 -34.69 -9.56 15.22
CA ASP A 77 -33.56 -10.37 14.77
C ASP A 77 -34.02 -11.74 14.23
N HIS A 78 -35.06 -12.34 14.82
CA HIS A 78 -35.60 -13.63 14.37
C HIS A 78 -36.31 -13.55 13.01
N GLU A 79 -36.94 -12.41 12.68
CA GLU A 79 -37.57 -12.17 11.38
C GLU A 79 -36.52 -11.98 10.29
N LEU A 80 -35.41 -11.31 10.61
CA LEU A 80 -34.24 -11.21 9.73
C LEU A 80 -33.60 -12.58 9.47
N GLU A 81 -33.49 -13.42 10.50
CA GLU A 81 -32.97 -14.78 10.37
C GLU A 81 -33.90 -15.67 9.54
N ALA A 82 -35.22 -15.56 9.70
CA ALA A 82 -36.20 -16.28 8.91
C ALA A 82 -36.23 -15.84 7.42
N ALA A 83 -35.88 -14.58 7.15
CA ALA A 83 -35.72 -14.08 5.79
C ALA A 83 -34.40 -14.50 5.13
N ALA A 84 -33.44 -15.06 5.88
CA ALA A 84 -32.16 -15.49 5.33
C ALA A 84 -32.31 -16.78 4.46
N PRO A 85 -31.63 -16.87 3.31
CA PRO A 85 -31.70 -18.06 2.46
C PRO A 85 -31.25 -19.35 3.18
N GLU A 86 -31.94 -20.46 2.90
CA GLU A 86 -31.76 -21.76 3.59
C GLU A 86 -30.33 -22.35 3.48
N SER A 87 -29.53 -21.94 2.49
CA SER A 87 -28.19 -22.52 2.25
C SER A 87 -27.06 -21.81 3.04
N VAL A 88 -27.16 -21.82 4.36
CA VAL A 88 -26.25 -21.07 5.27
C VAL A 88 -24.77 -21.48 5.16
N ARG A 89 -24.46 -22.68 4.65
CA ARG A 89 -23.09 -23.26 4.63
C ARG A 89 -22.64 -23.77 3.27
N THR A 90 -23.24 -23.28 2.21
CA THR A 90 -22.91 -23.70 0.84
C THR A 90 -22.49 -22.50 0.02
N ILE A 91 -21.40 -22.65 -0.73
CA ILE A 91 -21.08 -21.81 -1.88
C ILE A 91 -21.72 -22.51 -3.08
N ALA A 92 -22.88 -22.04 -3.50
CA ALA A 92 -23.61 -22.59 -4.64
C ALA A 92 -23.08 -21.97 -5.92
N VAL A 93 -22.32 -22.73 -6.71
CA VAL A 93 -21.81 -22.29 -8.00
C VAL A 93 -22.95 -22.32 -9.01
N GLU A 94 -23.18 -21.18 -9.65
CA GLU A 94 -24.23 -20.99 -10.66
C GLU A 94 -23.64 -21.09 -12.07
N GLU A 95 -22.42 -20.57 -12.29
CA GLU A 95 -21.78 -20.54 -13.59
C GLU A 95 -20.25 -20.46 -13.52
N PHE A 96 -19.60 -20.68 -14.66
CA PHE A 96 -18.16 -20.51 -14.84
C PHE A 96 -17.87 -19.48 -15.95
N VAL A 97 -17.13 -18.43 -15.61
CA VAL A 97 -16.84 -17.27 -16.48
C VAL A 97 -15.35 -17.08 -16.69
N ASP A 98 -14.95 -16.30 -17.69
CA ASP A 98 -13.58 -15.79 -17.75
C ASP A 98 -13.42 -14.69 -16.69
N VAL A 99 -12.29 -14.67 -15.99
CA VAL A 99 -12.00 -13.60 -15.01
C VAL A 99 -11.91 -12.24 -15.70
N ALA A 100 -11.46 -12.21 -16.96
CA ALA A 100 -11.36 -10.99 -17.75
C ALA A 100 -12.72 -10.35 -18.08
N ASP A 101 -13.80 -11.13 -18.06
CA ASP A 101 -15.17 -10.63 -18.31
C ASP A 101 -15.74 -9.89 -17.09
N VAL A 102 -15.13 -10.05 -15.91
CA VAL A 102 -15.62 -9.46 -14.66
C VAL A 102 -14.93 -8.14 -14.38
N ASP A 103 -15.67 -7.05 -14.58
CA ASP A 103 -15.19 -5.69 -14.29
C ASP A 103 -14.72 -5.58 -12.81
N PRO A 104 -13.52 -5.04 -12.56
CA PRO A 104 -12.98 -4.90 -11.21
C PRO A 104 -13.89 -4.18 -10.21
N ARG A 105 -14.79 -3.30 -10.67
CA ARG A 105 -15.75 -2.57 -9.81
C ARG A 105 -16.68 -3.48 -9.02
N TYR A 106 -16.87 -4.72 -9.47
CA TYR A 106 -17.71 -5.68 -8.76
C TYR A 106 -17.00 -6.33 -7.57
N PHE A 107 -15.67 -6.30 -7.46
CA PHE A 107 -14.96 -6.97 -6.35
C PHE A 107 -15.03 -6.17 -5.05
N ASN A 108 -15.21 -6.88 -3.93
CA ASN A 108 -15.25 -6.29 -2.58
C ASN A 108 -14.16 -6.87 -1.67
N ARG A 109 -14.43 -7.96 -0.94
CA ARG A 109 -13.47 -8.60 -0.02
C ARG A 109 -12.91 -9.91 -0.57
N THR A 110 -11.62 -10.14 -0.33
CA THR A 110 -10.90 -11.34 -0.75
C THR A 110 -10.64 -12.29 0.42
N TYR A 111 -10.84 -13.59 0.16
CA TYR A 111 -10.65 -14.70 1.07
C TYR A 111 -9.86 -15.82 0.38
N TYR A 112 -9.04 -16.54 1.12
CA TYR A 112 -8.50 -17.82 0.68
C TYR A 112 -9.46 -18.93 1.10
N ALA A 113 -9.75 -19.84 0.18
CA ALA A 113 -10.50 -21.07 0.47
C ALA A 113 -9.51 -22.24 0.53
N GLY A 114 -9.45 -22.94 1.66
CA GLY A 114 -8.64 -24.15 1.83
C GLY A 114 -9.50 -25.37 2.10
N PRO A 115 -9.02 -26.60 1.87
CA PRO A 115 -9.78 -27.81 2.12
C PRO A 115 -10.14 -27.96 3.60
N SER A 116 -11.36 -28.45 3.88
CA SER A 116 -11.84 -28.71 5.23
C SER A 116 -11.79 -30.20 5.57
N GLY A 117 -10.80 -30.61 6.36
CA GLY A 117 -10.63 -31.99 6.82
C GLY A 117 -9.85 -32.87 5.83
N ASP A 118 -9.41 -34.03 6.31
CA ASP A 118 -8.43 -34.86 5.60
C ASP A 118 -8.99 -35.46 4.29
N ALA A 119 -10.29 -35.76 4.25
CA ALA A 119 -10.95 -36.31 3.07
C ALA A 119 -11.18 -35.27 1.94
N ALA A 120 -11.08 -33.98 2.24
CA ALA A 120 -11.37 -32.91 1.26
C ALA A 120 -10.18 -32.59 0.34
N GLY A 121 -8.96 -33.06 0.66
CA GLY A 121 -7.75 -32.69 -0.07
C GLY A 121 -7.78 -33.07 -1.56
N ARG A 122 -8.17 -34.31 -1.88
CA ARG A 122 -8.25 -34.79 -3.26
C ARG A 122 -9.31 -34.07 -4.11
N PRO A 123 -10.58 -33.96 -3.70
CA PRO A 123 -11.58 -33.22 -4.48
C PRO A 123 -11.27 -31.73 -4.61
N TYR A 124 -10.70 -31.11 -3.58
CA TYR A 124 -10.24 -29.72 -3.63
C TYR A 124 -9.13 -29.52 -4.65
N ALA A 125 -8.10 -30.37 -4.63
CA ALA A 125 -6.99 -30.28 -5.59
C ALA A 125 -7.47 -30.50 -7.04
N LEU A 126 -8.40 -31.44 -7.25
CA LEU A 126 -8.99 -31.66 -8.56
C LEU A 126 -9.76 -30.43 -9.07
N LEU A 127 -10.56 -29.80 -8.21
CA LEU A 127 -11.28 -28.56 -8.56
C LEU A 127 -10.32 -27.44 -8.93
N VAL A 128 -9.29 -27.18 -8.11
CA VAL A 128 -8.26 -26.17 -8.39
C VAL A 128 -7.62 -26.42 -9.75
N ARG A 129 -7.15 -27.65 -10.01
CA ARG A 129 -6.48 -28.00 -11.27
C ARG A 129 -7.40 -27.86 -12.48
N ALA A 130 -8.66 -28.30 -12.37
CA ALA A 130 -9.62 -28.15 -13.45
C ALA A 130 -9.91 -26.68 -13.79
N MET A 131 -9.98 -25.81 -12.78
CA MET A 131 -10.17 -24.37 -12.99
C MET A 131 -8.90 -23.71 -13.58
N GLU A 132 -7.70 -24.13 -13.16
CA GLU A 132 -6.43 -23.65 -13.72
C GLU A 132 -6.31 -24.02 -15.21
N GLU A 133 -6.58 -25.28 -15.55
CA GLU A 133 -6.49 -25.78 -16.94
C GLU A 133 -7.54 -25.15 -17.86
N SER A 134 -8.75 -24.89 -17.34
CA SER A 134 -9.83 -24.27 -18.12
C SER A 134 -9.74 -22.75 -18.21
N GLY A 135 -8.94 -22.10 -17.36
CA GLY A 135 -8.87 -20.64 -17.28
C GLY A 135 -10.16 -19.99 -16.79
N ARG A 136 -11.01 -20.73 -16.05
CA ARG A 136 -12.34 -20.26 -15.62
C ARG A 136 -12.41 -19.97 -14.12
N ALA A 137 -13.24 -18.99 -13.77
CA ALA A 137 -13.66 -18.72 -12.41
C ALA A 137 -15.11 -19.11 -12.19
N ALA A 138 -15.43 -19.58 -10.99
CA ALA A 138 -16.79 -19.96 -10.60
C ALA A 138 -17.50 -18.75 -10.00
N VAL A 139 -18.67 -18.40 -10.52
CA VAL A 139 -19.58 -17.40 -9.93
C VAL A 139 -20.71 -18.12 -9.22
N GLY A 140 -21.13 -17.58 -8.08
CA GLY A 140 -22.18 -18.18 -7.28
C GLY A 140 -22.57 -17.37 -6.08
N ARG A 141 -23.25 -18.01 -5.13
CA ARG A 141 -23.77 -17.37 -3.91
C ARG A 141 -23.23 -18.02 -2.65
N LEU A 142 -23.03 -17.21 -1.63
CA LEU A 142 -22.57 -17.61 -0.31
C LEU A 142 -23.30 -16.79 0.75
N VAL A 143 -23.80 -17.45 1.79
CA VAL A 143 -24.23 -16.76 3.02
C VAL A 143 -23.05 -16.61 3.98
N LEU A 144 -22.69 -15.36 4.28
CA LEU A 144 -21.63 -15.00 5.23
C LEU A 144 -22.20 -14.05 6.29
N ARG A 145 -22.13 -14.45 7.57
CA ARG A 145 -22.63 -13.63 8.72
C ARG A 145 -24.06 -13.14 8.51
N SER A 146 -24.94 -14.04 8.10
CA SER A 146 -26.39 -13.78 7.89
C SER A 146 -26.72 -12.86 6.71
N LYS A 147 -25.77 -12.55 5.83
CA LYS A 147 -26.02 -11.87 4.54
C LYS A 147 -25.62 -12.78 3.38
N GLU A 148 -26.47 -12.86 2.36
CA GLU A 148 -26.11 -13.49 1.09
C GLU A 148 -25.21 -12.54 0.28
N HIS A 149 -24.16 -13.10 -0.31
CA HIS A 149 -23.22 -12.41 -1.17
C HIS A 149 -23.13 -13.14 -2.51
N LEU A 150 -23.08 -12.37 -3.59
CA LEU A 150 -22.49 -12.82 -4.85
C LEU A 150 -20.99 -13.06 -4.62
N VAL A 151 -20.46 -14.15 -5.16
CA VAL A 151 -19.04 -14.51 -5.01
C VAL A 151 -18.44 -15.00 -6.32
N LEU A 152 -17.16 -14.73 -6.50
CA LEU A 152 -16.32 -15.32 -7.53
C LEU A 152 -15.18 -16.09 -6.89
N ALA A 153 -15.05 -17.37 -7.20
CA ALA A 153 -13.94 -18.21 -6.80
C ALA A 153 -13.03 -18.49 -8.00
N ARG A 154 -11.72 -18.30 -7.85
CA ARG A 154 -10.73 -18.55 -8.89
C ARG A 154 -9.47 -19.19 -8.32
N PRO A 155 -8.73 -19.98 -9.11
CA PRO A 155 -7.44 -20.50 -8.67
C PRO A 155 -6.36 -19.40 -8.71
N VAL A 156 -5.55 -19.33 -7.66
CA VAL A 156 -4.38 -18.46 -7.52
C VAL A 156 -3.32 -19.25 -6.75
N GLU A 157 -2.12 -19.40 -7.31
CA GLU A 157 -0.98 -20.06 -6.64
C GLU A 157 -1.33 -21.46 -6.08
N GLY A 158 -2.09 -22.26 -6.84
CA GLY A 158 -2.51 -23.61 -6.43
C GLY A 158 -3.56 -23.65 -5.32
N ARG A 159 -4.27 -22.54 -5.07
CA ARG A 159 -5.35 -22.45 -4.08
C ARG A 159 -6.55 -21.71 -4.64
N LEU A 160 -7.74 -21.96 -4.08
CA LEU A 160 -8.90 -21.14 -4.40
C LEU A 160 -8.84 -19.83 -3.65
N THR A 161 -9.03 -18.74 -4.38
CA THR A 161 -9.25 -17.40 -3.86
C THR A 161 -10.70 -17.03 -4.17
N LEU A 162 -11.44 -16.67 -3.13
CA LEU A 162 -12.84 -16.27 -3.21
C LEU A 162 -12.95 -14.77 -2.98
N HIS A 163 -13.60 -14.09 -3.91
CA HIS A 163 -13.95 -12.69 -3.83
C HIS A 163 -15.45 -12.58 -3.57
N THR A 164 -15.83 -11.84 -2.54
CA THR A 164 -17.21 -11.33 -2.44
C THR A 164 -17.38 -10.22 -3.46
N MET A 165 -18.57 -10.13 -4.05
CA MET A 165 -18.89 -9.20 -5.10
C MET A 165 -20.07 -8.31 -4.72
N HIS A 166 -20.09 -7.11 -5.31
CA HIS A 166 -21.24 -6.22 -5.34
C HIS A 166 -22.28 -6.73 -6.33
N PHE A 167 -23.55 -6.59 -5.99
CA PHE A 167 -24.65 -6.79 -6.93
C PHE A 167 -24.71 -5.62 -7.92
N ALA A 168 -25.33 -5.85 -9.08
CA ALA A 168 -25.36 -4.85 -10.16
C ALA A 168 -26.07 -3.53 -9.77
N ASP A 169 -27.05 -3.60 -8.89
CA ASP A 169 -27.79 -2.46 -8.33
C ASP A 169 -26.99 -1.68 -7.27
N GLU A 170 -25.96 -2.28 -6.67
CA GLU A 170 -25.03 -1.60 -5.77
C GLU A 170 -23.94 -0.82 -6.53
N VAL A 171 -23.75 -1.09 -7.83
CA VAL A 171 -22.71 -0.45 -8.65
C VAL A 171 -23.27 0.79 -9.36
N VAL A 172 -22.71 1.95 -9.01
CA VAL A 172 -23.08 3.23 -9.64
C VAL A 172 -22.72 3.22 -11.13
N ALA A 173 -23.67 3.61 -11.97
CA ALA A 173 -23.46 3.67 -13.42
C ALA A 173 -22.45 4.79 -13.80
N PRO A 174 -21.47 4.52 -14.70
CA PRO A 174 -20.53 5.55 -15.15
C PRO A 174 -21.21 6.78 -15.76
N THR A 175 -22.38 6.60 -16.37
CA THR A 175 -23.20 7.66 -16.96
C THR A 175 -23.76 8.66 -15.95
N SER A 176 -23.66 8.38 -14.64
CA SER A 176 -23.99 9.36 -13.60
C SER A 176 -22.97 10.50 -13.49
N ILE A 177 -21.80 10.35 -14.11
CA ILE A 177 -20.73 11.35 -14.15
C ILE A 177 -20.68 11.92 -15.56
N GLU A 178 -20.86 13.23 -15.69
CA GLU A 178 -20.74 13.92 -16.97
C GLU A 178 -19.28 13.92 -17.43
N ALA A 179 -19.02 13.37 -18.62
CA ALA A 179 -17.70 13.35 -19.23
C ALA A 179 -17.63 14.36 -20.39
N PRO A 180 -16.54 15.13 -20.54
CA PRO A 180 -16.40 16.05 -21.65
C PRO A 180 -16.28 15.27 -22.98
N SER A 181 -17.05 15.68 -23.98
CA SER A 181 -16.97 15.13 -25.34
C SER A 181 -16.02 15.99 -26.20
N ILE A 182 -14.74 16.02 -25.81
CA ILE A 182 -13.69 16.75 -26.51
C ILE A 182 -12.76 15.72 -27.17
N GLU A 183 -12.64 15.78 -28.49
CA GLU A 183 -11.69 14.95 -29.24
C GLU A 183 -10.30 15.60 -29.19
N PRO A 184 -9.25 14.92 -28.67
CA PRO A 184 -7.92 15.48 -28.58
C PRO A 184 -7.25 15.58 -29.97
N GLU A 185 -6.31 16.52 -30.14
CA GLU A 185 -5.54 16.59 -31.38
C GLU A 185 -4.60 15.39 -31.51
N GLN A 186 -4.44 14.85 -32.72
CA GLN A 186 -3.64 13.64 -32.96
C GLN A 186 -2.17 13.78 -32.50
N ARG A 187 -1.61 15.00 -32.56
CA ARG A 187 -0.25 15.30 -32.11
C ARG A 187 -0.13 15.24 -30.58
N GLU A 188 -1.13 15.76 -29.87
CA GLU A 188 -1.19 15.72 -28.41
C GLU A 188 -1.36 14.28 -27.92
N LEU A 189 -2.26 13.53 -28.57
CA LEU A 189 -2.47 12.11 -28.28
C LEU A 189 -1.18 11.31 -28.45
N ALA A 190 -0.46 11.51 -29.57
CA ALA A 190 0.80 10.80 -29.81
C ALA A 190 1.89 11.14 -28.78
N ALA A 191 1.99 12.41 -28.37
CA ALA A 191 2.94 12.83 -27.33
C ALA A 191 2.58 12.23 -25.96
N ALA A 192 1.29 12.21 -25.60
CA ALA A 192 0.82 11.61 -24.37
C ALA A 192 1.06 10.09 -24.33
N THR A 193 0.77 9.37 -25.43
CA THR A 193 1.04 7.93 -25.53
C THR A 193 2.53 7.60 -25.34
N GLN A 194 3.44 8.36 -25.96
CA GLN A 194 4.88 8.14 -25.77
C GLN A 194 5.32 8.33 -24.32
N LEU A 195 4.73 9.29 -23.60
CA LEU A 195 5.03 9.49 -22.19
C LEU A 195 4.50 8.34 -21.33
N ILE A 196 3.28 7.86 -21.60
CA ILE A 196 2.71 6.70 -20.91
C ILE A 196 3.59 5.47 -21.15
N ASP A 197 3.99 5.21 -22.39
CA ASP A 197 4.84 4.07 -22.74
C ASP A 197 6.20 4.15 -22.04
N ALA A 198 6.81 5.36 -21.98
CA ALA A 198 8.07 5.57 -21.28
C ALA A 198 7.98 5.34 -19.76
N TRP A 199 6.79 5.50 -19.16
CA TRP A 199 6.53 5.34 -17.73
C TRP A 199 5.81 4.03 -17.39
N THR A 200 5.60 3.16 -18.38
CA THR A 200 4.95 1.87 -18.18
C THR A 200 5.98 0.87 -17.65
N GLU A 201 5.71 0.36 -16.45
CA GLU A 201 6.51 -0.67 -15.79
C GLU A 201 5.63 -1.86 -15.37
N GLU A 202 6.27 -2.98 -15.04
CA GLU A 202 5.58 -4.12 -14.44
C GLU A 202 5.12 -3.77 -13.01
N TRP A 203 3.87 -4.11 -12.69
CA TRP A 203 3.31 -3.81 -11.38
C TRP A 203 3.89 -4.71 -10.30
N GLU A 204 4.62 -4.10 -9.36
CA GLU A 204 5.16 -4.78 -8.18
C GLU A 204 4.56 -4.19 -6.89
N PRO A 205 3.66 -4.91 -6.20
CA PRO A 205 3.01 -4.40 -4.99
C PRO A 205 3.98 -3.96 -3.89
N THR A 206 5.15 -4.58 -3.81
CA THR A 206 6.17 -4.31 -2.77
C THR A 206 6.88 -2.97 -2.94
N ARG A 207 6.78 -2.31 -4.10
CA ARG A 207 7.33 -0.97 -4.31
C ARG A 207 6.48 0.14 -3.68
N HIS A 208 5.25 -0.18 -3.26
CA HIS A 208 4.28 0.78 -2.74
C HIS A 208 4.09 0.60 -1.24
N GLU A 209 4.78 1.44 -0.47
CA GLU A 209 4.70 1.45 0.99
C GLU A 209 3.64 2.46 1.50
N ASP A 210 3.04 2.14 2.64
CA ASP A 210 2.10 3.02 3.35
C ASP A 210 2.89 4.09 4.12
N ARG A 211 3.33 5.11 3.38
CA ARG A 211 4.15 6.21 3.89
C ARG A 211 3.49 6.94 5.06
N TYR A 212 2.16 7.07 5.02
CA TYR A 212 1.42 7.71 6.11
C TYR A 212 1.55 6.92 7.41
N ARG A 213 1.31 5.60 7.36
CA ARG A 213 1.47 4.74 8.54
C ARG A 213 2.89 4.77 9.07
N GLU A 214 3.89 4.73 8.20
CA GLU A 214 5.30 4.75 8.59
C GLU A 214 5.66 6.07 9.27
N HIS A 215 5.30 7.20 8.67
CA HIS A 215 5.51 8.52 9.28
C HIS A 215 4.79 8.62 10.63
N LEU A 216 3.56 8.12 10.72
CA LEU A 216 2.80 8.13 11.97
C LEU A 216 3.46 7.29 13.06
N LEU A 217 4.00 6.12 12.71
CA LEU A 217 4.75 5.28 13.65
C LEU A 217 6.04 5.95 14.11
N GLN A 218 6.75 6.63 13.22
CA GLN A 218 7.94 7.42 13.57
C GLN A 218 7.59 8.56 14.53
N VAL A 219 6.51 9.30 14.25
CA VAL A 219 6.01 10.37 15.12
C VAL A 219 5.62 9.84 16.50
N ILE A 220 4.98 8.67 16.57
CA ILE A 220 4.66 8.01 17.85
C ILE A 220 5.93 7.64 18.61
N ASP A 221 6.92 7.07 17.93
CA ASP A 221 8.20 6.64 18.49
C ASP A 221 9.05 7.83 19.00
N GLN A 222 9.08 8.94 18.26
CA GLN A 222 9.68 10.22 18.71
C GLN A 222 9.00 10.75 19.98
N LYS A 223 7.66 10.76 20.03
CA LYS A 223 6.92 11.16 21.25
C LYS A 223 7.22 10.26 22.44
N VAL A 224 7.40 8.95 22.22
CA VAL A 224 7.79 8.01 23.29
C VAL A 224 9.18 8.33 23.83
N ARG A 225 10.10 8.82 22.99
CA ARG A 225 11.44 9.28 23.40
C ARG A 225 11.48 10.69 23.99
N GLY A 226 10.37 11.43 23.93
CA GLY A 226 10.28 12.80 24.45
C GLY A 226 10.78 13.88 23.49
N GLU A 227 10.91 13.57 22.19
CA GLU A 227 11.33 14.53 21.16
C GLU A 227 10.15 15.40 20.72
N GLU A 228 10.38 16.70 20.46
CA GLU A 228 9.38 17.59 19.89
C GLU A 228 9.24 17.35 18.38
N ILE A 229 8.00 17.21 17.90
CA ILE A 229 7.71 17.03 16.48
C ILE A 229 7.62 18.40 15.81
N ALA A 230 8.55 18.69 14.92
CA ALA A 230 8.44 19.83 14.03
C ALA A 230 7.38 19.57 12.95
N ALA A 231 6.57 20.58 12.63
CA ALA A 231 5.64 20.51 11.50
C ALA A 231 6.43 20.40 10.19
N ALA A 232 6.04 19.49 9.31
CA ALA A 232 6.61 19.42 7.98
C ALA A 232 6.28 20.71 7.21
N PRO A 233 7.23 21.26 6.42
CA PRO A 233 6.96 22.43 5.59
C PRO A 233 5.83 22.12 4.59
N THR A 234 4.91 23.07 4.43
CA THR A 234 3.85 22.97 3.42
C THR A 234 4.49 23.07 2.04
N ALA A 235 4.29 22.07 1.19
CA ALA A 235 4.72 22.13 -0.20
C ALA A 235 3.93 23.23 -0.92
N GLU A 236 4.63 24.12 -1.64
CA GLU A 236 4.00 25.13 -2.48
C GLU A 236 3.22 24.45 -3.62
N GLU A 237 1.98 24.89 -3.84
CA GLU A 237 1.17 24.37 -4.95
C GLU A 237 1.82 24.79 -6.28
N PRO A 238 1.97 23.86 -7.25
CA PRO A 238 2.49 24.22 -8.55
C PRO A 238 1.52 25.20 -9.22
N SER A 239 1.97 26.44 -9.39
CA SER A 239 1.23 27.49 -10.09
C SER A 239 1.53 27.45 -11.59
N GLY A 240 0.48 27.36 -12.41
CA GLY A 240 0.58 27.59 -13.85
C GLY A 240 -0.36 26.75 -14.70
N VAL A 241 -1.00 27.39 -15.67
CA VAL A 241 -1.62 26.70 -16.81
C VAL A 241 -0.48 26.12 -17.65
N ILE A 242 -0.29 24.82 -17.51
CA ILE A 242 0.76 24.07 -18.17
C ILE A 242 0.45 23.97 -19.67
N ASP A 243 1.36 24.45 -20.52
CA ASP A 243 1.40 24.02 -21.92
C ASP A 243 1.66 22.52 -21.93
N LEU A 244 0.61 21.75 -22.23
CA LEU A 244 0.60 20.29 -22.13
C LEU A 244 1.73 19.70 -22.95
N VAL A 245 2.01 20.22 -24.15
CA VAL A 245 3.06 19.69 -25.02
C VAL A 245 4.44 20.02 -24.45
N ALA A 246 4.65 21.23 -23.93
CA ALA A 246 5.91 21.61 -23.31
C ALA A 246 6.19 20.81 -22.03
N ALA A 247 5.19 20.59 -21.18
CA ALA A 247 5.35 19.80 -19.95
C ALA A 247 5.46 18.30 -20.17
N LEU A 248 4.81 17.74 -21.20
CA LEU A 248 5.04 16.35 -21.59
C LEU A 248 6.48 16.17 -22.10
N GLN A 249 6.99 17.09 -22.91
CA GLN A 249 8.38 17.07 -23.38
C GLN A 249 9.38 17.27 -22.24
N GLU A 250 9.09 18.15 -21.28
CA GLU A 250 9.95 18.38 -20.12
C GLU A 250 9.96 17.16 -19.17
N SER A 251 8.80 16.54 -18.93
CA SER A 251 8.68 15.30 -18.16
C SER A 251 9.43 14.13 -18.80
N ALA A 252 9.38 14.00 -20.14
CA ALA A 252 10.14 13.00 -20.88
C ALA A 252 11.67 13.24 -20.81
N ARG A 253 12.11 14.51 -20.79
CA ARG A 253 13.55 14.86 -20.68
C ARG A 253 14.10 14.65 -19.27
N ARG A 254 13.33 14.96 -18.22
CA ARG A 254 13.75 14.81 -16.82
C ARG A 254 14.00 13.37 -16.39
N GLN A 255 13.47 12.37 -17.09
CA GLN A 255 13.77 10.95 -16.85
C GLN A 255 14.99 10.42 -17.62
N GLY A 256 15.39 11.09 -18.71
CA GLY A 256 16.68 10.82 -19.38
C GLY A 256 17.87 11.46 -18.68
N SER A 257 17.62 12.34 -17.72
CA SER A 257 18.63 12.92 -16.85
C SER A 257 18.56 12.24 -15.47
N PRO A 258 19.70 11.81 -14.88
CA PRO A 258 19.74 11.48 -13.47
C PRO A 258 19.18 12.68 -12.66
N PRO A 259 18.64 12.45 -11.45
CA PRO A 259 18.13 13.53 -10.62
C PRO A 259 19.17 14.66 -10.57
N PRO A 260 18.76 15.94 -10.57
CA PRO A 260 19.70 17.04 -10.48
C PRO A 260 20.48 16.84 -9.19
N GLN A 261 21.72 16.37 -9.33
CA GLN A 261 22.72 16.57 -8.31
C GLN A 261 22.76 18.07 -8.13
N ALA A 262 22.47 18.51 -6.90
CA ALA A 262 22.74 19.86 -6.47
C ALA A 262 24.11 20.26 -7.04
N GLU A 263 24.15 21.40 -7.72
CA GLU A 263 25.34 21.95 -8.36
C GLU A 263 26.51 21.97 -7.36
N ALA A 264 27.32 20.94 -7.38
CA ALA A 264 28.71 21.01 -7.01
C ALA A 264 29.43 21.33 -8.31
N GLY A 265 29.76 22.61 -8.47
CA GLY A 265 30.45 23.11 -9.65
C GLY A 265 31.68 22.27 -9.99
N GLU A 266 31.85 22.03 -11.28
CA GLU A 266 33.09 21.54 -11.86
C GLU A 266 34.24 22.46 -11.42
N ALA A 267 35.14 21.91 -10.60
CA ALA A 267 36.52 22.38 -10.50
C ALA A 267 37.41 21.18 -10.82
N SER A 268 37.88 21.20 -12.08
CA SER A 268 39.13 20.66 -12.57
C SER A 268 40.07 20.06 -11.53
N ALA A 269 40.40 18.78 -11.70
CA ALA A 269 41.63 18.21 -11.20
C ALA A 269 42.82 18.94 -11.85
N ASP A 270 43.51 19.76 -11.05
CA ASP A 270 44.98 19.90 -10.95
C ASP A 270 45.31 21.32 -10.47
N GLU A 271 45.41 21.48 -9.14
CA GLU A 271 46.18 22.51 -8.42
C GLU A 271 45.77 22.44 -6.94
N SER A 272 46.36 21.51 -6.19
CA SER A 272 46.29 21.64 -4.73
C SER A 272 47.24 22.76 -4.29
N PRO A 273 46.84 23.67 -3.38
CA PRO A 273 47.65 24.82 -3.01
C PRO A 273 49.01 24.40 -2.42
N PRO A 274 50.08 25.20 -2.62
CA PRO A 274 51.40 24.96 -2.08
C PRO A 274 51.37 24.69 -0.56
N LEU A 275 52.27 23.85 -0.07
CA LEU A 275 52.29 23.39 1.33
C LEU A 275 52.37 24.56 2.33
N GLU A 276 52.92 25.70 1.91
CA GLU A 276 53.12 26.91 2.73
C GLU A 276 51.80 27.59 3.10
N GLU A 277 50.80 27.51 2.22
CA GLU A 277 49.50 28.17 2.37
C GLU A 277 48.50 27.34 3.16
N ARG A 278 48.78 26.04 3.37
CA ARG A 278 47.88 25.13 4.09
C ARG A 278 47.87 25.40 5.58
N SER A 279 46.74 25.16 6.22
CA SER A 279 46.64 25.20 7.68
C SER A 279 47.46 24.09 8.32
N ARG A 280 47.85 24.26 9.59
CA ARG A 280 48.63 23.25 10.31
C ARG A 280 47.89 21.90 10.41
N ASP A 281 46.57 21.94 10.51
CA ASP A 281 45.75 20.73 10.65
C ASP A 281 45.65 19.98 9.31
N GLU A 282 45.54 20.68 8.18
CA GLU A 282 45.63 20.06 6.85
C GLU A 282 47.00 19.45 6.59
N LEU A 283 48.08 20.10 7.03
CA LEU A 283 49.44 19.56 6.95
C LEU A 283 49.62 18.34 7.87
N TYR A 284 48.95 18.32 9.02
CA TYR A 284 48.96 17.18 9.93
C TYR A 284 48.24 15.97 9.33
N GLU A 285 47.07 16.16 8.73
CA GLU A 285 46.32 15.12 8.02
C GLU A 285 47.11 14.58 6.83
N LEU A 286 47.73 15.46 6.04
CA LEU A 286 48.59 15.03 4.93
C LEU A 286 49.80 14.22 5.41
N ALA A 287 50.43 14.64 6.52
CA ALA A 287 51.52 13.91 7.16
C ALA A 287 51.07 12.58 7.77
N GLN A 288 49.82 12.48 8.20
CA GLN A 288 49.21 11.24 8.67
C GLN A 288 48.95 10.26 7.52
N THR A 289 48.39 10.72 6.39
CA THR A 289 48.23 9.89 5.19
C THR A 289 49.56 9.35 4.70
N ARG A 290 50.63 10.15 4.78
CA ARG A 290 52.01 9.76 4.40
C ARG A 290 52.79 9.06 5.52
N GLN A 291 52.15 8.79 6.66
CA GLN A 291 52.70 8.04 7.78
C GLN A 291 54.02 8.61 8.34
N LEU A 292 54.18 9.94 8.35
CA LEU A 292 55.39 10.57 8.89
C LEU A 292 55.49 10.36 10.42
N PRO A 293 56.62 9.82 10.92
CA PRO A 293 56.83 9.61 12.35
C PRO A 293 57.12 10.94 13.07
N GLY A 294 56.63 11.08 14.31
CA GLY A 294 56.86 12.30 15.11
C GLY A 294 55.97 13.51 14.77
N ARG A 295 55.08 13.39 13.77
CA ARG A 295 54.18 14.47 13.28
C ARG A 295 53.36 15.19 14.35
N SER A 296 53.00 14.51 15.45
CA SER A 296 52.21 15.08 16.55
C SER A 296 52.95 16.09 17.42
N ARG A 297 54.29 16.14 17.33
CA ARG A 297 55.12 17.12 18.04
C ARG A 297 55.71 18.20 17.13
N MET A 298 55.36 18.19 15.84
CA MET A 298 55.91 19.11 14.85
C MET A 298 55.10 20.42 14.79
N THR A 299 55.81 21.54 14.60
CA THR A 299 55.21 22.84 14.26
C THR A 299 54.78 22.88 12.80
N LYS A 300 54.02 23.91 12.39
CA LYS A 300 53.57 24.07 11.00
C LYS A 300 54.76 24.07 10.03
N GLU A 301 55.83 24.80 10.33
CA GLU A 301 57.01 24.83 9.46
C GLU A 301 57.72 23.47 9.39
N GLN A 302 57.83 22.76 10.52
CA GLN A 302 58.44 21.42 10.56
C GLN A 302 57.63 20.38 9.79
N LEU A 303 56.30 20.49 9.76
CA LEU A 303 55.43 19.63 8.95
C LEU A 303 55.63 19.89 7.46
N ILE A 304 55.73 21.16 7.04
CA ILE A 304 55.99 21.53 5.64
C ILE A 304 57.34 20.97 5.18
N GLU A 305 58.39 21.14 6.01
CA GLU A 305 59.73 20.64 5.69
C GLU A 305 59.78 19.11 5.61
N ALA A 306 59.14 18.41 6.56
CA ALA A 306 59.07 16.95 6.55
C ALA A 306 58.27 16.39 5.37
N LEU A 307 57.18 17.07 4.97
CA LEU A 307 56.38 16.71 3.81
C LEU A 307 57.12 16.93 2.49
N ARG A 308 57.92 18.00 2.39
CA ARG A 308 58.76 18.28 1.23
C ARG A 308 59.93 17.28 1.14
N ALA A 309 60.58 16.97 2.25
CA ALA A 309 61.64 15.96 2.31
C ALA A 309 61.16 14.55 1.95
N ALA A 310 59.87 14.25 2.17
CA ALA A 310 59.24 13.00 1.76
C ALA A 310 58.83 12.99 0.27
N GLU A 311 58.73 14.15 -0.38
CA GLU A 311 58.47 14.29 -1.82
C GLU A 311 59.75 14.23 -2.68
N GLU A 312 60.93 14.49 -2.10
CA GLU A 312 62.20 14.32 -2.81
C GLU A 312 62.58 12.82 -2.94
N PRO A 313 62.74 12.28 -4.16
CA PRO A 313 63.07 10.87 -4.35
C PRO A 313 64.50 10.59 -3.86
N HIS A 314 64.63 9.59 -2.99
CA HIS A 314 65.90 9.06 -2.49
C HIS A 314 66.75 8.52 -3.66
N HIS A 315 67.60 9.37 -4.24
CA HIS A 315 68.62 8.94 -5.19
C HIS A 315 69.84 8.42 -4.41
N ALA A 316 69.81 7.14 -4.02
CA ALA A 316 70.99 6.38 -3.59
C ALA A 316 71.27 5.30 -4.66
N LYS A 317 72.29 5.49 -5.53
CA LYS A 317 73.63 4.88 -5.43
C LYS A 317 73.56 3.42 -4.95
N SER A 318 73.67 2.38 -5.78
CA SER A 318 74.77 1.93 -6.68
C SER A 318 75.35 0.63 -6.11
N ALA A 319 75.49 -0.37 -6.99
CA ALA A 319 76.46 -1.48 -6.99
C ALA A 319 76.49 -2.45 -5.79
#